data_AF-A0A925YSP8-F1
#
_entry.id   AF-A0A925YSP8-F1
#
_cell.length_a   1.000
_cell.length_b   1.000
_cell.length_c   1.000
_cell.angle_alpha   90.00
_cell.angle_beta   90.00
_cell.angle_gamma   90.00
#
_symmetry.space_group_name_H-M   'P 1'
#
loop_
_entity.id
_entity.type
_entity.pdbx_description
1 polymer ?
#
loop_
_entity_poly.entity_id
_entity_poly.type
_entity_poly.pdbx_seq_one_letter_code
_entity_poly.pdbx_strand_id
1 'polypeptide(L)' 'ELPMPKPFAFQGQTVPASYANFLIINGAVLVPNFRQKKRDAEANAIIASCFPGREIIPIDCYELIWGLGTLHCISQQQPA' A
#
# COMPACT_ATOMS: atom_id res chain seq x y z
N GLU A 1 15.17 -3.45 -1.43
CA GLU A 1 14.23 -3.34 -2.56
C GLU A 1 12.83 -3.59 -2.04
N LEU A 2 11.80 -2.87 -2.52
CA LEU A 2 10.42 -3.09 -2.09
C LEU A 2 9.82 -4.26 -2.90
N PRO A 3 9.27 -5.31 -2.26
CA PRO A 3 8.73 -6.45 -2.99
C PRO A 3 7.47 -6.05 -3.75
N MET A 4 7.21 -6.68 -4.90
CA MET A 4 5.89 -6.62 -5.52
C MET A 4 4.92 -7.59 -4.82
N PRO A 5 3.61 -7.29 -4.72
CA PRO A 5 2.62 -8.31 -4.41
C PRO A 5 2.69 -9.47 -5.43
N LYS A 6 2.35 -10.70 -5.02
CA LYS A 6 2.11 -11.77 -6.01
C LYS A 6 0.93 -11.35 -6.90
N PRO A 7 0.96 -11.64 -8.21
CA PRO A 7 -0.17 -11.37 -9.09
C PRO A 7 -1.45 -12.04 -8.59
N PHE A 8 -2.56 -11.32 -8.67
CA PHE A 8 -3.91 -11.83 -8.47
C PHE A 8 -4.87 -11.11 -9.40
N ALA A 9 -6.06 -11.67 -9.55
CA ALA A 9 -7.06 -11.19 -10.50
C ALA A 9 -8.45 -11.23 -9.89
N PHE A 10 -9.28 -10.29 -10.31
CA PHE A 10 -10.72 -10.33 -10.11
C PHE A 10 -11.38 -10.59 -11.45
N GLN A 11 -12.31 -11.54 -11.50
CA GLN A 11 -13.07 -11.85 -12.73
C GLN A 11 -12.18 -12.09 -13.97
N GLY A 12 -11.00 -12.69 -13.78
CA GLY A 12 -10.05 -12.95 -14.87
C GLY A 12 -9.16 -11.76 -15.28
N GLN A 13 -9.36 -10.57 -14.69
CA GLN A 13 -8.52 -9.40 -14.93
C GLN A 13 -7.48 -9.22 -13.82
N THR A 14 -6.20 -9.28 -14.20
CA THR A 14 -5.08 -8.98 -13.31
C THR A 14 -5.15 -7.52 -12.84
N VAL A 15 -4.97 -7.30 -11.54
CA VAL A 15 -4.97 -5.96 -10.95
C VAL A 15 -3.55 -5.42 -10.75
N PRO A 16 -3.37 -4.08 -10.84
CA PRO A 16 -2.06 -3.44 -10.71
C PRO A 16 -1.65 -3.22 -9.25
N ALA A 17 -1.70 -4.26 -8.41
CA ALA A 17 -1.38 -4.14 -6.99
C ALA A 17 0.08 -3.73 -6.75
N SER A 18 0.30 -2.70 -5.92
CA SER A 18 1.62 -2.19 -5.59
C SER A 18 1.66 -1.59 -4.19
N TYR A 19 2.66 -1.98 -3.39
CA TYR A 19 2.91 -1.37 -2.08
C TYR A 19 3.43 0.07 -2.19
N ALA A 20 3.96 0.47 -3.36
CA ALA A 20 4.45 1.83 -3.61
C ALA A 20 3.33 2.86 -3.68
N ASN A 21 2.07 2.43 -3.70
CA ASN A 21 0.90 3.31 -3.74
C ASN A 21 0.44 3.73 -2.32
N PHE A 22 1.38 3.83 -1.39
CA PHE A 22 1.18 4.25 0.00
C PHE A 22 0.87 5.75 0.10
N LEU A 23 0.26 6.17 1.21
CA LEU A 23 -0.08 7.56 1.49
C LEU A 23 0.63 8.05 2.75
N ILE A 24 1.48 9.06 2.60
CA ILE A 24 2.12 9.76 3.73
C ILE A 24 1.15 10.82 4.27
N ILE A 25 0.89 10.77 5.58
CA ILE A 25 0.12 11.78 6.33
C ILE A 25 0.93 12.29 7.51
N ASN A 26 0.44 13.32 8.21
CA ASN A 26 1.11 13.83 9.41
C ASN A 26 1.24 12.72 10.46
N GLY A 27 2.47 12.39 10.83
CA GLY A 27 2.78 11.37 11.83
C GLY A 27 2.67 9.91 11.39
N ALA A 28 2.18 9.61 10.17
CA ALA A 28 1.99 8.22 9.74
C ALA A 28 2.16 8.00 8.23
N VAL A 29 2.28 6.74 7.84
CA VAL A 29 2.24 6.26 6.44
C VAL A 29 1.23 5.13 6.35
N LEU A 30 0.18 5.33 5.55
CA LEU A 30 -0.82 4.30 5.25
C LEU A 30 -0.30 3.43 4.10
N VAL A 31 -0.18 2.12 4.32
CA VAL A 31 0.39 1.19 3.34
C VAL A 31 -0.69 0.22 2.83
N PRO A 32 -0.88 0.07 1.51
CA PRO A 32 -1.87 -0.86 0.98
C PRO A 32 -1.41 -2.30 1.14
N ASN A 33 -2.20 -3.12 1.82
CA ASN A 33 -2.00 -4.57 1.94
C ASN A 33 -3.00 -5.32 1.05
N PHE A 34 -2.61 -6.51 0.58
CA PHE A 34 -3.37 -7.27 -0.42
C PHE A 34 -3.69 -8.69 0.03
N ARG A 35 -3.85 -8.91 1.35
CA ARG A 35 -4.09 -10.23 1.96
C ARG A 35 -2.98 -11.24 1.67
N GLN A 36 -1.76 -10.76 1.48
CA GLN A 36 -0.57 -11.56 1.24
C GLN A 36 0.39 -11.46 2.42
N LYS A 37 0.00 -12.05 3.56
CA LYS A 37 0.61 -11.87 4.89
C LYS A 37 2.15 -11.74 4.90
N LYS A 38 2.87 -12.62 4.19
CA LYS A 38 4.34 -12.58 4.14
C LYS A 38 4.87 -11.34 3.40
N ARG A 39 4.33 -11.04 2.22
CA ARG A 39 4.77 -9.90 1.39
C ARG A 39 4.30 -8.57 1.97
N ASP A 40 3.08 -8.55 2.50
CA ASP A 40 2.53 -7.40 3.22
C ASP A 40 3.45 -7.05 4.41
N ALA A 41 3.81 -8.02 5.24
CA ALA A 41 4.72 -7.80 6.37
C ALA A 41 6.10 -7.29 5.93
N GLU A 42 6.67 -7.86 4.87
CA GLU A 42 7.96 -7.46 4.31
C GLU A 42 7.93 -6.01 3.79
N ALA A 43 6.90 -5.65 3.02
CA ALA A 43 6.73 -4.28 2.51
C ALA A 43 6.53 -3.28 3.65
N ASN A 44 5.71 -3.61 4.65
CA ASN A 44 5.49 -2.76 5.82
C ASN A 44 6.79 -2.51 6.60
N ALA A 45 7.61 -3.55 6.81
CA ALA A 45 8.89 -3.42 7.50
C ALA A 45 9.89 -2.53 6.73
N ILE A 46 9.95 -2.68 5.40
CA ILE A 46 10.81 -1.84 4.56
C ILE A 46 10.36 -0.39 4.61
N ILE A 47 9.06 -0.13 4.43
CA ILE A 47 8.52 1.24 4.48
C ILE A 47 8.76 1.86 5.86
N ALA A 48 8.56 1.11 6.96
CA ALA A 48 8.88 1.57 8.31
C ALA A 48 10.33 2.08 8.43
N SER A 49 11.28 1.36 7.85
CA SER A 49 12.70 1.74 7.87
C SER A 49 12.99 3.05 7.12
N CYS A 50 12.16 3.41 6.15
CA CYS A 50 12.31 4.65 5.37
C CYS A 50 11.71 5.88 6.05
N PHE A 51 10.81 5.70 7.02
CA PHE A 51 10.07 6.79 7.66
C PHE A 51 10.22 6.77 9.19
N PRO A 52 11.44 7.01 9.71
CA PRO A 52 11.67 7.05 11.16
C PRO A 52 10.79 8.10 11.82
N GLY A 53 10.14 7.74 12.94
CA GLY A 53 9.23 8.62 13.67
C GLY A 53 7.81 8.72 13.10
N ARG A 54 7.47 7.95 12.06
CA ARG A 54 6.09 7.81 11.57
C ARG A 54 5.53 6.43 11.90
N GLU A 55 4.25 6.39 12.24
CA GLU A 55 3.51 5.13 12.40
C GLU A 55 3.23 4.51 11.03
N ILE A 56 3.47 3.21 10.88
CA ILE A 56 3.08 2.48 9.68
C ILE A 56 1.72 1.82 9.91
N ILE A 57 0.72 2.24 9.14
CA ILE A 57 -0.65 1.77 9.28
C ILE A 57 -1.02 0.95 8.04
N PRO A 58 -1.07 -0.38 8.14
CA PRO A 58 -1.50 -1.22 7.04
C PRO A 58 -3.01 -1.10 6.81
N ILE A 59 -3.43 -0.93 5.56
CA ILE A 59 -4.83 -0.83 5.14
C ILE A 59 -5.15 -1.99 4.19
N ASP A 60 -6.24 -2.73 4.43
CA ASP A 60 -6.71 -3.74 3.46
C ASP A 60 -7.23 -3.04 2.20
N CYS A 61 -6.45 -3.12 1.12
CA CYS A 61 -6.80 -2.57 -0.19
C CYS A 61 -7.15 -3.66 -1.21
N TYR A 62 -7.42 -4.89 -0.74
CA TYR A 62 -7.71 -6.02 -1.62
C TYR A 62 -8.92 -5.74 -2.52
N GLU A 63 -10.02 -5.21 -1.99
CA GLU A 63 -11.18 -4.85 -2.82
C GLU A 63 -10.98 -3.50 -3.54
N LEU A 64 -10.26 -2.56 -2.92
CA LEU A 64 -10.05 -1.20 -3.47
C LEU A 64 -9.29 -1.23 -4.80
N ILE A 65 -8.29 -2.11 -4.95
CA ILE A 65 -7.47 -2.22 -6.16
C ILE A 65 -8.28 -2.65 -7.40
N TRP A 66 -9.53 -3.12 -7.22
CA TRP A 66 -10.43 -3.35 -8.36
C TRP A 66 -10.69 -2.07 -9.17
N GLY A 67 -10.63 -0.91 -8.52
CA GLY A 67 -10.63 0.41 -9.18
C GLY A 67 -9.31 0.79 -9.87
N LEU A 68 -8.36 -0.15 -9.98
CA LEU A 68 -7.04 0.00 -10.61
C LEU A 68 -6.09 1.01 -9.94
N GLY A 69 -6.38 1.38 -8.69
CA GLY A 69 -5.54 2.23 -7.83
C GLY A 69 -5.85 2.02 -6.36
N THR A 70 -5.01 2.56 -5.47
CA THR A 70 -5.22 2.49 -4.01
C THR A 70 -5.03 3.85 -3.35
N LEU A 71 -4.36 3.91 -2.19
CA LEU A 71 -4.36 5.04 -1.25
C LEU A 71 -3.81 6.32 -1.89
N HIS A 72 -2.63 6.27 -2.50
CA HIS A 72 -2.04 7.43 -3.17
C HIS A 72 -2.95 7.99 -4.27
N CYS A 73 -3.54 7.10 -5.08
CA CYS A 73 -4.37 7.47 -6.23
C CYS A 73 -5.65 8.22 -5.85
N ILE A 74 -6.20 7.97 -4.66
CA ILE A 74 -7.48 8.56 -4.21
C ILE A 74 -7.28 9.73 -3.22
N SER A 75 -6.06 10.27 -3.16
CA SER A 75 -5.69 11.28 -2.18
C SER A 75 -4.97 12.46 -2.82
N GLN A 76 -5.00 13.60 -2.15
CA GLN A 76 -4.20 14.77 -2.48
C GLN A 76 -3.80 15.47 -1.18
N GLN A 77 -2.50 15.64 -0.93
CA GLN A 77 -2.06 16.41 0.23
C GLN A 77 -2.19 17.91 -0.04
N GLN A 78 -2.75 18.63 0.93
CA GLN A 78 -2.69 20.09 0.99
C GLN A 78 -1.76 20.48 2.14
N PRO A 79 -0.61 21.12 1.85
CA PRO A 79 0.25 21.69 2.90
C PRO A 79 -0.50 22.73 3.74
N ALA A 80 -0.01 22.95 4.96
CA ALA A 80 -0.49 23.99 5.86
C ALA A 80 -0.14 25.40 5.35
#